data_AF-A0A0H5C0K5-F1
#
_entry.id   AF-A0A0H5C0K5-F1
#
_cell.length_a   1.000
_cell.length_b   1.000
_cell.length_c   1.000
_cell.angle_alpha   90.00
_cell.angle_beta   90.00
_cell.angle_gamma   90.00
#
_symmetry.space_group_name_H-M   'P 1'
#
loop_
_entity.id
_entity.type
_entity.pdbx_description
1 polymer ?
#
loop_
_entity_poly.entity_id
_entity_poly.type
_entity_poly.pdbx_seq_one_letter_code
_entity_poly.pdbx_strand_id
1 'polypeptide(L)'
;MGLFSSSSDTATVAPNRSKRQVCWDARDEYLNCLEKNNVLNPFEDKYSSVIKKECAQQEKEFESKCVKSWVHYFKEKYVVDLKRERFLKDMEAQGGQQLPFPIDRK
;
A
#
# COMPACT_ATOMS: atom_id res chain seq x y z
N MET A 1 14.28 22.87 -31.68
CA MET A 1 15.33 22.00 -31.12
C MET A 1 15.25 22.10 -29.60
N GLY A 2 14.34 21.37 -28.98
CA GLY A 2 14.16 21.37 -27.52
C GLY A 2 15.00 20.26 -26.90
N LEU A 3 15.95 20.64 -26.06
CA LEU A 3 16.92 19.76 -25.42
C LEU A 3 16.23 18.97 -24.29
N PHE A 4 15.89 17.72 -24.55
CA PHE A 4 15.58 16.76 -23.49
C PHE A 4 16.89 16.39 -22.80
N SER A 5 17.21 17.10 -21.72
CA SER A 5 18.30 16.75 -20.81
C SER A 5 17.85 15.54 -20.00
N SER A 6 18.20 14.33 -20.45
CA SER A 6 18.02 13.12 -19.63
C SER A 6 19.11 13.11 -18.56
N SER A 7 18.82 13.67 -17.40
CA SER A 7 19.65 13.42 -16.22
C SER A 7 19.63 11.93 -15.94
N SER A 8 20.81 11.32 -16.00
CA SER A 8 21.06 9.92 -15.65
C SER A 8 20.94 9.74 -14.13
N ASP A 9 19.74 9.84 -13.60
CA ASP A 9 19.42 9.15 -12.36
C ASP A 9 19.33 7.67 -12.71
N THR A 10 20.04 6.82 -11.97
CA THR A 10 20.04 5.37 -12.11
C THR A 10 18.60 4.86 -12.26
N ALA A 11 18.15 4.70 -13.49
CA ALA A 11 16.84 4.19 -13.80
C ALA A 11 16.85 2.72 -13.38
N THR A 12 16.38 2.47 -12.16
CA THR A 12 16.04 1.13 -11.72
C THR A 12 15.05 0.60 -12.75
N VAL A 13 15.54 -0.29 -13.62
CA VAL A 13 14.74 -0.83 -14.73
C VAL A 13 13.46 -1.36 -14.11
N ALA A 14 12.32 -0.78 -14.53
CA ALA A 14 11.03 -1.16 -13.97
C ALA A 14 10.83 -2.67 -14.14
N PRO A 15 10.39 -3.38 -13.09
CA PRO A 15 10.20 -4.81 -13.17
C PRO A 15 9.22 -5.17 -14.29
N ASN A 16 9.56 -6.22 -15.05
CA ASN A 16 8.65 -6.76 -16.06
C ASN A 16 7.35 -7.26 -15.41
N ARG A 17 6.33 -7.55 -16.22
CA ARG A 17 4.99 -7.94 -15.72
C ARG A 17 5.04 -9.13 -14.76
N SER A 18 5.82 -10.17 -15.08
CA SER A 18 5.93 -11.37 -14.24
C SER A 18 6.57 -11.06 -12.87
N LYS A 19 7.61 -10.22 -12.82
CA LYS A 19 8.22 -9.79 -11.56
C LYS A 19 7.25 -8.94 -10.72
N ARG A 20 6.42 -8.12 -11.37
CA ARG A 20 5.37 -7.35 -10.67
C ARG A 20 4.33 -8.27 -10.05
N GLN A 21 3.91 -9.32 -10.75
CA GLN A 21 2.98 -10.31 -10.22
C GLN A 21 3.52 -10.94 -8.93
N VAL A 22 4.76 -11.44 -8.93
CA VAL A 22 5.40 -12.04 -7.74
C VAL A 22 5.43 -11.08 -6.55
N CYS A 23 5.70 -9.79 -6.82
CA CYS A 23 5.67 -8.77 -5.78
C CYS A 23 4.24 -8.53 -5.25
N TRP A 24 3.23 -8.47 -6.13
CA TRP A 24 1.83 -8.28 -5.71
C TRP A 24 1.28 -9.47 -4.94
N ASP A 25 1.64 -10.70 -5.32
CA ASP A 25 1.22 -11.90 -4.59
C ASP A 25 1.79 -11.87 -3.16
N ALA A 26 3.07 -11.55 -3.00
CA ALA A 26 3.71 -11.40 -1.68
C ALA A 26 3.15 -10.23 -0.86
N ARG A 27 2.78 -9.12 -1.53
CA ARG A 27 2.09 -7.99 -0.91
C ARG A 27 0.75 -8.46 -0.33
N ASP A 28 -0.04 -9.18 -1.11
CA ASP A 28 -1.40 -9.57 -0.73
C ASP A 28 -1.36 -10.58 0.43
N GLU A 29 -0.38 -11.47 0.47
CA GLU A 29 -0.12 -12.35 1.62
C GLU A 29 0.20 -11.56 2.91
N TYR A 30 1.07 -10.55 2.81
CA TYR A 30 1.41 -9.69 3.94
C TYR A 30 0.22 -8.86 4.42
N LEU A 31 -0.51 -8.20 3.51
CA LEU A 31 -1.68 -7.39 3.86
C LEU A 31 -2.79 -8.23 4.49
N ASN A 32 -3.05 -9.44 3.98
CA ASN A 32 -4.00 -10.37 4.59
C ASN A 32 -3.57 -10.77 6.02
N CYS A 33 -2.27 -10.95 6.26
CA CYS A 33 -1.77 -11.17 7.62
C CYS A 33 -2.04 -9.97 8.55
N LEU A 34 -1.86 -8.74 8.07
CA LEU A 34 -2.18 -7.53 8.83
C LEU A 34 -3.67 -7.47 9.19
N GLU A 35 -4.54 -7.72 8.23
CA GLU A 35 -5.99 -7.72 8.42
C GLU A 35 -6.44 -8.75 9.45
N LYS A 36 -5.97 -10.00 9.32
CA LYS A 36 -6.25 -11.09 10.27
C LYS A 36 -5.87 -10.75 11.70
N ASN A 37 -4.80 -9.98 11.87
CA ASN A 37 -4.28 -9.57 13.18
C ASN A 37 -4.75 -8.17 13.62
N ASN A 38 -5.74 -7.58 12.93
CA ASN A 38 -6.28 -6.25 13.22
C ASN A 38 -5.21 -5.14 13.26
N VAL A 39 -4.16 -5.26 12.45
CA VAL A 39 -3.12 -4.25 12.32
C VAL A 39 -3.60 -3.15 11.39
N LEU A 40 -3.89 -1.97 11.95
CA LEU A 40 -4.47 -0.85 11.21
C LEU A 40 -3.42 0.04 10.55
N ASN A 41 -2.23 0.08 11.12
CA ASN A 41 -1.14 0.90 10.64
C ASN A 41 0.20 0.22 10.92
N PRO A 42 0.88 -0.35 9.91
CA PRO A 42 2.14 -1.06 10.11
C PRO A 42 3.31 -0.12 10.51
N PHE A 43 3.11 1.21 10.47
CA PHE A 43 4.11 2.19 10.90
C PHE A 43 4.00 2.58 12.38
N GLU A 44 2.96 2.15 13.09
CA GLU A 44 2.79 2.47 14.52
C GLU A 44 3.44 1.40 15.40
N ASP A 45 4.26 1.84 16.37
CA ASP A 45 5.03 0.96 17.27
C ASP A 45 4.15 -0.04 18.03
N LYS A 46 2.90 0.34 18.35
CA LYS A 46 1.95 -0.52 19.07
C LYS A 46 1.62 -1.83 18.33
N TYR A 47 1.77 -1.86 17.00
CA TYR A 47 1.58 -3.07 16.19
C TYR A 47 2.89 -3.81 15.91
N SER A 48 4.06 -3.22 16.20
CA SER A 48 5.36 -3.81 15.88
C SER A 48 5.54 -5.21 16.49
N SER A 49 5.05 -5.43 17.72
CA SER A 49 5.12 -6.73 18.39
C SER A 49 4.28 -7.79 17.69
N VAL A 50 3.05 -7.44 17.29
CA VAL A 50 2.12 -8.35 16.58
C VAL A 50 2.65 -8.67 15.20
N ILE A 51 3.14 -7.67 14.46
CA ILE A 51 3.73 -7.87 13.12
C ILE A 51 4.93 -8.80 13.21
N LYS A 52 5.85 -8.57 14.16
CA LYS A 52 7.04 -9.42 14.35
C LYS A 52 6.70 -10.85 14.77
N LYS A 53 5.60 -11.06 15.49
CA LYS A 53 5.21 -12.37 15.99
C LYS A 53 4.40 -13.16 14.97
N GLU A 54 3.45 -12.51 14.31
CA GLU A 54 2.43 -13.18 13.50
C GLU A 54 2.68 -13.02 11.98
N CYS A 55 3.34 -11.95 11.56
CA CYS A 55 3.50 -11.58 10.14
C CYS A 55 4.95 -11.43 9.66
N ALA A 56 5.95 -11.75 10.48
CA ALA A 56 7.36 -11.52 10.16
C ALA A 56 7.83 -12.27 8.92
N GLN A 57 7.32 -13.49 8.68
CA GLN A 57 7.67 -14.25 7.50
C GLN A 57 7.15 -13.56 6.23
N GLN A 58 5.87 -13.21 6.20
CA GLN A 58 5.22 -12.55 5.07
C GLN A 58 5.83 -11.17 4.83
N GLU A 59 6.17 -10.43 5.90
CA GLU A 59 6.87 -9.14 5.78
C GLU A 59 8.24 -9.30 5.11
N LYS A 60 9.03 -10.29 5.54
CA LYS A 60 10.33 -10.57 4.95
C LYS A 60 10.21 -11.00 3.48
N GLU A 61 9.23 -11.84 3.16
CA GLU A 61 8.99 -12.27 1.80
C GLU A 61 8.57 -11.10 0.90
N PHE A 62 7.65 -10.26 1.38
CA PHE A 62 7.22 -9.05 0.71
C PHE A 62 8.39 -8.09 0.44
N GLU A 63 9.23 -7.83 1.44
CA GLU A 63 10.41 -6.98 1.30
C GLU A 63 11.48 -7.55 0.37
N SER A 64 11.60 -8.88 0.28
CA SER A 64 12.56 -9.55 -0.61
C SER A 64 12.10 -9.61 -2.08
N LYS A 65 10.79 -9.74 -2.31
CA LYS A 65 10.20 -9.92 -3.65
C LYS A 65 9.85 -8.58 -4.32
N CYS A 66 9.78 -7.50 -3.56
CA CYS A 66 9.41 -6.17 -4.04
C CYS A 66 10.56 -5.15 -4.00
N VAL A 67 10.43 -4.09 -4.80
CA VAL A 67 11.30 -2.92 -4.71
C VAL A 67 10.96 -2.14 -3.44
N LYS A 68 11.96 -1.64 -2.71
CA LYS A 68 11.75 -0.92 -1.42
C LYS A 68 10.76 0.25 -1.51
N SER A 69 10.81 1.04 -2.59
CA SER A 69 9.86 2.14 -2.79
C SER A 69 8.42 1.65 -2.95
N TRP A 70 8.21 0.47 -3.54
CA TRP A 70 6.90 -0.15 -3.66
C TRP A 70 6.40 -0.68 -2.33
N VAL A 71 7.28 -1.30 -1.54
CA VAL A 71 6.94 -1.78 -0.19
C VAL A 71 6.40 -0.64 0.66
N HIS A 72 7.13 0.48 0.70
CA HIS A 72 6.73 1.65 1.48
C HIS A 72 5.38 2.19 0.99
N TYR A 73 5.25 2.44 -0.31
CA TYR A 73 4.01 2.93 -0.91
C TYR A 73 2.81 2.02 -0.63
N PHE A 74 2.96 0.70 -0.74
CA PHE A 74 1.86 -0.23 -0.49
C PHE A 74 1.47 -0.27 1.00
N LYS A 75 2.43 -0.18 1.92
CA LYS A 75 2.15 -0.06 3.37
C LYS A 75 1.38 1.24 3.65
N GLU A 76 1.73 2.37 3.03
CA GLU A 76 0.98 3.63 3.14
C GLU A 76 -0.42 3.54 2.53
N LYS A 77 -0.52 2.98 1.33
CA LYS A 77 -1.79 2.80 0.62
C LYS A 77 -2.78 1.97 1.42
N TYR A 78 -2.33 0.89 2.05
CA TYR A 78 -3.16 0.08 2.94
C TYR A 78 -3.79 0.91 4.06
N VAL A 79 -3.03 1.80 4.71
CA VAL A 79 -3.55 2.69 5.77
C VAL A 79 -4.58 3.66 5.23
N VAL A 80 -4.32 4.25 4.05
CA VAL A 80 -5.24 5.19 3.40
C VAL A 80 -6.53 4.49 3.00
N ASP A 81 -6.44 3.30 2.41
CA ASP A 81 -7.59 2.52 1.96
C ASP A 81 -8.46 2.10 3.16
N LEU A 82 -7.86 1.61 4.25
CA LEU A 82 -8.59 1.31 5.49
C LEU A 82 -9.33 2.52 6.07
N LYS A 83 -8.68 3.69 6.10
CA LYS A 83 -9.30 4.94 6.57
C LYS A 83 -10.46 5.34 5.67
N ARG A 84 -10.27 5.24 4.36
CA ARG A 84 -11.30 5.54 3.36
C ARG A 84 -12.51 4.63 3.54
N GLU A 85 -12.30 3.32 3.68
CA GLU A 85 -13.39 2.36 3.87
C GLU A 85 -14.19 2.63 5.14
N ARG A 86 -13.53 2.96 6.25
CA ARG A 86 -14.21 3.35 7.49
C ARG A 86 -15.03 4.61 7.33
N PHE A 87 -14.43 5.63 6.75
CA PHE A 87 -15.12 6.89 6.50
C PHE A 87 -16.37 6.69 5.63
N LEU A 88 -16.27 5.88 4.57
CA LEU A 88 -17.41 5.56 3.72
C LEU A 88 -18.50 4.81 4.49
N LYS A 89 -18.15 3.80 5.29
CA LYS A 89 -19.10 3.07 6.14
C LYS A 89 -19.80 3.98 7.15
N ASP A 90 -19.06 4.89 7.78
CA ASP A 90 -19.62 5.85 8.76
C ASP A 90 -20.55 6.86 8.07
N MET A 91 -20.21 7.32 6.86
CA MET A 91 -21.09 8.18 6.05
C MET A 91 -22.38 7.48 5.66
N GLU A 92 -22.29 6.22 5.19
CA GLU A 92 -23.45 5.42 4.81
C GLU A 92 -24.39 5.17 6.01
N ALA A 93 -23.82 4.89 7.19
CA ALA A 93 -24.58 4.73 8.43
C ALA A 93 -25.33 6.01 8.85
N GLN A 94 -24.81 7.19 8.48
CA GLN A 94 -25.43 8.49 8.72
C GLN A 94 -26.39 8.93 7.60
N GLY A 95 -26.63 8.06 6.59
CA GLY A 95 -27.49 8.37 5.44
C GLY A 95 -26.83 9.26 4.38
N GLY A 96 -25.52 9.46 4.44
CA GLY A 96 -24.75 10.16 3.41
C GLY A 96 -24.60 9.32 2.14
N GLN A 97 -24.64 9.98 0.98
CA GLN A 97 -24.42 9.35 -0.33
C GLN A 97 -23.15 9.90 -0.99
N GLN A 98 -22.44 9.04 -1.72
CA GLN A 98 -21.35 9.49 -2.58
C GLN A 98 -21.91 10.29 -3.75
N LEU A 99 -21.26 11.42 -4.06
CA LEU A 99 -21.63 12.22 -5.22
C LEU A 99 -21.28 11.46 -6.51
N PRO A 100 -22.12 11.57 -7.55
CA PRO A 100 -21.87 10.89 -8.82
C PRO A 100 -20.73 11.52 -9.65
N PHE A 101 -20.14 12.62 -9.17
CA PHE A 101 -19.07 13.34 -9.85
C PHE A 101 -18.06 13.93 -8.83
N PRO A 102 -16.79 14.11 -9.23
CA PRO A 102 -15.80 14.82 -8.42
C PRO A 102 -16.21 16.30 -8.23
N ILE A 103 -16.00 16.83 -7.02
CA ILE A 103 -16.11 18.26 -6.78
C ILE A 103 -14.76 18.91 -7.10
N ASP A 104 -14.69 19.63 -8.22
CA ASP A 104 -13.54 20.45 -8.55
C ASP A 104 -13.44 21.61 -7.55
N ARG A 105 -12.41 21.57 -6.70
CA ARG A 105 -12.01 22.74 -5.90
C ARG A 105 -11.08 23.58 -6.77
N LYS A 106 -11.67 24.58 -7.42
CA LYS A 106 -10.97 25.61 -8.21
C LYS A 106 -10.06 26.47 -7.33
#